data_AF-A0A2D9EZT6-F1
#
_entry.id   AF-A0A2D9EZT6-F1
#
_cell.length_a   1.000
_cell.length_b   1.000
_cell.length_c   1.000
_cell.angle_alpha   90.00
_cell.angle_beta   90.00
_cell.angle_gamma   90.00
#
_symmetry.space_group_name_H-M   'P 1'
#
loop_
_entity.id
_entity.type
_entity.pdbx_description
1 polymer ?
#
loop_
_entity_poly.entity_id
_entity_poly.type
_entity_poly.pdbx_seq_one_letter_code
_entity_poly.pdbx_strand_id
1 'polypeptide(L)'
;MTDANPMDGDNHTTPEEGISIEDSARRIDAAMSRLAVLDLDGALAILTEVEETLRFPREPAARVQWARCLNGLGFIELMDAKQMRATRESGAQDGTEPDYEFQFGLKRAIARFEQALASQTVPKFRSYVEGNKAYVLALLGQTGAAETLLRRLFKDGGRDFYDGQVRDTERNPIPEDRAVRRLLDDLWEETDK
;
A
#
# COMPACT_ATOMS: atom_id res chain seq x y z
N MET A 1 59.71 11.21 -36.65
CA MET A 1 59.05 12.30 -35.92
C MET A 1 57.57 12.01 -35.95
N THR A 2 57.13 11.41 -34.84
CA THR A 2 55.75 11.25 -34.39
C THR A 2 55.16 12.61 -34.03
N ASP A 3 53.86 12.80 -34.29
CA ASP A 3 52.90 13.51 -33.43
C ASP A 3 51.51 13.24 -34.04
N ALA A 4 50.82 12.18 -33.61
CA ALA A 4 49.95 12.12 -32.43
C ALA A 4 48.71 13.01 -32.60
N ASN A 5 47.66 12.40 -33.17
CA ASN A 5 46.31 12.95 -33.20
C ASN A 5 45.61 12.55 -31.88
N PRO A 6 45.14 13.47 -31.03
CA PRO A 6 44.49 13.12 -29.77
C PRO A 6 43.05 12.70 -30.03
N MET A 7 42.87 11.40 -30.26
CA MET A 7 41.61 10.71 -29.94
C MET A 7 41.74 10.28 -28.49
N ASP A 8 41.07 10.97 -27.56
CA ASP A 8 40.67 10.46 -26.24
C ASP A 8 39.82 11.53 -25.55
N GLY A 9 38.58 11.66 -26.02
CA GLY A 9 37.49 12.21 -25.24
C GLY A 9 36.71 11.03 -24.67
N ASP A 10 37.32 10.38 -23.68
CA ASP A 10 36.74 9.30 -22.91
C ASP A 10 35.52 9.85 -22.17
N ASN A 11 34.37 9.79 -22.84
CA ASN A 11 33.08 10.18 -22.28
C ASN A 11 32.65 9.03 -21.36
N HIS A 12 33.31 8.91 -20.21
CA HIS A 12 32.77 8.21 -19.05
C HIS A 12 31.53 8.97 -18.57
N THR A 13 30.43 8.84 -19.30
CA THR A 13 29.10 8.80 -18.68
C THR A 13 29.14 7.62 -17.72
N THR A 14 29.44 7.91 -16.46
CA THR A 14 29.04 7.07 -15.33
C THR A 14 27.61 6.61 -15.55
N PRO A 15 27.30 5.31 -15.44
CA PRO A 15 25.90 4.89 -15.43
C PRO A 15 25.22 5.59 -14.26
N GLU A 16 24.06 6.20 -14.48
CA GLU A 16 23.15 6.58 -13.39
C GLU A 16 23.00 5.35 -12.50
N GLU A 17 23.62 5.36 -11.31
CA GLU A 17 23.55 4.25 -10.38
C GLU A 17 22.11 4.20 -9.84
N GLY A 18 21.26 3.45 -10.55
CA GLY A 18 19.93 3.09 -10.07
C GLY A 18 20.03 2.42 -8.69
N ILE A 19 19.03 2.64 -7.85
CA ILE A 19 18.96 2.02 -6.52
C ILE A 19 19.09 0.49 -6.64
N SER A 20 19.98 -0.11 -5.84
CA SER A 20 20.09 -1.57 -5.81
C SER A 20 18.82 -2.20 -5.23
N ILE A 21 18.55 -3.46 -5.54
CA ILE A 21 17.38 -4.19 -5.02
C ILE A 21 17.43 -4.31 -3.50
N GLU A 22 18.62 -4.55 -2.95
CA GLU A 22 18.86 -4.62 -1.52
C GLU A 22 18.63 -3.26 -0.85
N ASP A 23 19.12 -2.18 -1.46
CA ASP A 23 18.89 -0.83 -0.94
C ASP A 23 17.39 -0.47 -0.97
N SER A 24 16.71 -0.82 -2.06
CA SER A 24 15.26 -0.64 -2.19
C SER A 24 14.49 -1.40 -1.12
N ALA A 25 14.84 -2.67 -0.89
CA ALA A 25 14.19 -3.50 0.12
C ALA A 25 14.34 -2.88 1.52
N ARG A 26 15.55 -2.46 1.86
CA ARG A 26 15.88 -1.81 3.14
C ARG A 26 15.12 -0.50 3.34
N ARG A 27 15.05 0.35 2.31
CA ARG A 27 14.29 1.60 2.36
C ARG A 27 12.79 1.34 2.53
N ILE A 28 12.25 0.37 1.80
CA ILE A 28 10.85 -0.04 1.95
C ILE A 28 10.59 -0.56 3.36
N ASP A 29 11.46 -1.39 3.95
CA ASP A 29 11.31 -1.87 5.33
C ASP A 29 11.29 -0.73 6.35
N ALA A 30 12.16 0.26 6.17
CA ALA A 30 12.17 1.47 7.00
C ALA A 30 10.86 2.26 6.86
N ALA A 31 10.34 2.42 5.63
CA ALA A 31 9.05 3.07 5.40
C ALA A 31 7.89 2.29 6.03
N MET A 32 7.88 0.95 5.92
CA MET A 32 6.83 0.12 6.53
C MET A 32 6.84 0.20 8.05
N SER A 33 8.01 0.34 8.67
CA SER A 33 8.14 0.57 10.10
C SER A 33 7.60 1.93 10.54
N ARG A 34 7.76 2.97 9.71
CA ARG A 34 7.13 4.29 9.92
C ARG A 34 5.60 4.21 9.78
N LEU A 35 5.10 3.53 8.76
CA LEU A 35 3.65 3.28 8.61
C LEU A 35 3.07 2.53 9.80
N ALA A 36 3.81 1.59 10.39
CA ALA A 36 3.35 0.83 11.54
C ALA A 36 3.00 1.71 12.75
N VAL A 37 3.68 2.86 12.89
CA VAL A 37 3.48 3.87 13.95
C VAL A 37 2.77 5.13 13.45
N LEU A 38 2.16 5.09 12.26
CA LEU A 38 1.44 6.19 11.62
C LEU A 38 2.29 7.45 11.33
N ASP A 39 3.61 7.30 11.15
CA ASP A 39 4.44 8.34 10.54
C ASP A 39 4.27 8.30 9.01
N LEU A 40 3.14 8.85 8.55
CA LEU A 40 2.74 8.81 7.14
C LEU A 40 3.63 9.67 6.26
N ASP A 41 3.96 10.90 6.69
CA ASP A 41 4.82 11.81 5.93
C ASP A 41 6.24 11.25 5.77
N GLY A 42 6.80 10.71 6.86
CA GLY A 42 8.11 10.09 6.84
C GLY A 42 8.15 8.84 5.96
N ALA A 43 7.08 8.05 5.92
CA ALA A 43 6.96 6.91 5.01
C ALA A 43 6.78 7.35 3.55
N LEU A 44 5.95 8.36 3.30
CA LEU A 44 5.64 8.90 1.98
C LEU A 44 6.90 9.42 1.28
N ALA A 45 7.74 10.16 2.00
CA ALA A 45 9.00 10.67 1.48
C ALA A 45 9.89 9.53 0.94
N ILE A 46 10.08 8.47 1.73
CA ILE A 46 10.89 7.32 1.33
C ILE A 46 10.26 6.57 0.16
N LEU A 47 8.95 6.30 0.22
CA LEU A 47 8.27 5.49 -0.78
C LEU A 47 8.18 6.19 -2.13
N THR A 48 8.04 7.51 -2.15
CA THR A 48 8.02 8.29 -3.39
C THR A 48 9.37 8.23 -4.09
N GLU A 49 10.48 8.42 -3.37
CA GLU A 49 11.84 8.27 -3.92
C GLU A 49 12.07 6.87 -4.51
N VAL A 50 11.65 5.83 -3.78
CA VAL A 50 11.77 4.45 -4.24
C VAL A 50 10.89 4.19 -5.47
N GLU A 51 9.65 4.70 -5.49
CA GLU A 51 8.75 4.56 -6.64
C GLU A 51 9.34 5.20 -7.90
N GLU A 52 9.86 6.42 -7.79
CA GLU A 52 10.47 7.14 -8.91
C GLU A 52 11.65 6.37 -9.51
N THR A 53 12.47 5.76 -8.64
CA THR A 53 13.66 5.03 -9.08
C THR A 53 13.35 3.65 -9.64
N LEU A 54 12.37 2.93 -9.07
CA LEU A 54 12.01 1.56 -9.48
C LEU A 54 10.87 1.48 -10.49
N ARG A 55 10.39 2.62 -11.02
CA ARG A 55 9.15 2.67 -11.80
C ARG A 55 9.15 1.71 -12.99
N PHE A 56 8.18 0.78 -13.01
CA PHE A 56 8.02 -0.25 -14.05
C PHE A 56 9.25 -1.15 -14.27
N PRO A 57 9.73 -1.86 -13.22
CA PRO A 57 10.98 -2.57 -13.32
C PRO A 57 10.84 -3.86 -14.16
N ARG A 58 11.84 -4.14 -15.00
CA ARG A 58 11.87 -5.35 -15.83
C ARG A 58 12.39 -6.58 -15.08
N GLU A 59 13.19 -6.39 -14.04
CA GLU A 59 13.74 -7.48 -13.25
C GLU A 59 12.69 -8.03 -12.26
N PRO A 60 12.52 -9.38 -12.15
CA PRO A 60 11.56 -9.97 -11.22
C PRO A 60 11.76 -9.53 -9.77
N ALA A 61 13.01 -9.48 -9.28
CA ALA A 61 13.29 -9.11 -7.90
C ALA A 61 12.99 -7.62 -7.64
N ALA A 62 13.26 -6.74 -8.61
CA ALA A 62 12.86 -5.33 -8.53
C ALA A 62 11.33 -5.14 -8.59
N ARG A 63 10.59 -5.97 -9.36
CA ARG A 63 9.11 -5.96 -9.34
C ARG A 63 8.52 -6.28 -7.97
N VAL A 64 9.15 -7.20 -7.23
CA VAL A 64 8.74 -7.50 -5.85
C VAL A 64 8.85 -6.25 -4.98
N GLN A 65 9.97 -5.52 -5.06
CA GLN A 65 10.17 -4.30 -4.28
C GLN A 65 9.22 -3.17 -4.70
N TRP A 66 9.05 -2.97 -6.01
CA TRP A 66 8.10 -1.99 -6.51
C TRP A 66 6.65 -2.30 -6.07
N ALA A 67 6.23 -3.56 -6.09
CA ALA A 67 4.92 -3.96 -5.57
C ALA A 67 4.76 -3.70 -4.07
N ARG A 68 5.82 -3.91 -3.26
CA ARG A 68 5.81 -3.57 -1.84
C ARG A 68 5.73 -2.05 -1.62
N CYS A 69 6.44 -1.28 -2.44
CA CYS A 69 6.37 0.18 -2.44
C CYS A 69 4.95 0.67 -2.73
N LEU A 70 4.32 0.16 -3.80
CA LEU A 70 2.93 0.44 -4.15
C LEU A 70 1.93 0.08 -3.05
N ASN A 71 2.17 -1.02 -2.31
CA ASN A 71 1.35 -1.35 -1.13
C ASN A 71 1.42 -0.26 -0.06
N GLY A 72 2.62 0.24 0.24
CA GLY A 72 2.81 1.30 1.23
C GLY A 72 2.15 2.60 0.80
N LEU A 73 2.30 2.98 -0.47
CA LEU A 73 1.66 4.17 -1.05
C LEU A 73 0.13 4.06 -1.03
N GLY A 74 -0.42 2.89 -1.38
CA GLY A 74 -1.86 2.66 -1.29
C GLY A 74 -2.37 2.72 0.15
N PHE A 75 -1.59 2.25 1.12
CA PHE A 75 -1.93 2.37 2.54
C PHE A 75 -1.93 3.83 3.02
N ILE A 76 -0.98 4.65 2.56
CA ILE A 76 -0.99 6.10 2.84
C ILE A 76 -2.25 6.75 2.27
N GLU A 77 -2.59 6.48 1.00
CA GLU A 77 -3.80 7.02 0.37
C GLU A 77 -5.08 6.61 1.11
N LEU A 78 -5.13 5.38 1.65
CA LEU A 78 -6.21 4.93 2.53
C LEU A 78 -6.26 5.74 3.82
N MET A 79 -5.14 5.90 4.52
CA MET A 79 -5.09 6.65 5.79
C MET A 79 -5.45 8.13 5.60
N ASP A 80 -5.01 8.75 4.51
CA ASP A 80 -5.37 10.12 4.14
C ASP A 80 -6.89 10.25 3.89
N ALA A 81 -7.48 9.30 3.16
CA ALA A 81 -8.92 9.27 2.92
C ALA A 81 -9.71 9.17 4.24
N LYS A 82 -9.28 8.29 5.16
CA LYS A 82 -9.89 8.18 6.49
C LYS A 82 -9.75 9.47 7.30
N GLN A 83 -8.59 10.12 7.24
CA GLN A 83 -8.36 11.37 7.95
C GLN A 83 -9.29 12.49 7.43
N MET A 84 -9.44 12.62 6.10
CA MET A 84 -10.36 13.58 5.49
C MET A 84 -11.81 13.33 5.95
N ARG A 85 -12.22 12.06 5.94
CA ARG A 85 -13.55 11.62 6.41
C ARG A 85 -13.79 12.00 7.88
N ALA A 86 -12.83 11.71 8.75
CA ALA A 86 -12.91 12.03 10.18
C ALA A 86 -12.99 13.55 10.46
N THR A 87 -12.22 14.35 9.70
CA THR A 87 -12.25 15.81 9.80
C THR A 87 -13.60 16.38 9.39
N ARG A 88 -14.23 15.87 8.33
CA ARG A 88 -15.55 16.32 7.85
C ARG A 88 -16.66 16.03 8.86
N GLU A 89 -16.67 14.84 9.45
CA GLU A 89 -17.63 14.45 10.50
C GLU A 89 -17.53 15.36 11.73
N SER A 90 -16.31 15.78 12.10
CA SER A 90 -16.08 16.69 13.23
C SER A 90 -16.46 18.15 12.92
N GLY A 91 -16.60 18.48 11.64
CA GLY A 91 -16.71 19.84 11.12
C GLY A 91 -18.10 20.25 10.66
N ALA A 92 -19.18 19.87 11.35
CA ALA A 92 -20.55 20.44 11.26
C ALA A 92 -21.09 20.84 9.85
N GLN A 93 -20.64 20.19 8.77
CA GLN A 93 -21.18 20.42 7.43
C GLN A 93 -22.39 19.51 7.22
N ASP A 94 -23.47 20.11 6.73
CA ASP A 94 -24.73 19.45 6.42
C ASP A 94 -24.48 18.18 5.59
N GLY A 95 -24.85 17.02 6.14
CA GLY A 95 -24.47 15.68 5.66
C GLY A 95 -25.16 15.22 4.37
N THR A 96 -25.39 16.12 3.42
CA THR A 96 -26.16 15.86 2.19
C THR A 96 -25.30 15.79 0.93
N GLU A 97 -24.04 16.23 0.96
CA GLU A 97 -23.14 16.06 -0.18
C GLU A 97 -22.46 14.70 -0.17
N PRO A 98 -22.43 13.98 -1.31
CA PRO A 98 -21.65 12.76 -1.45
C PRO A 98 -20.19 13.05 -1.11
N ASP A 99 -19.58 12.19 -0.30
CA ASP A 99 -18.18 12.33 0.10
C ASP A 99 -17.25 11.88 -1.04
N TYR A 100 -17.22 12.69 -2.09
CA TYR A 100 -16.45 12.42 -3.31
C TYR A 100 -14.96 12.31 -3.01
N GLU A 101 -14.44 13.08 -2.06
CA GLU A 101 -13.02 13.05 -1.68
C GLU A 101 -12.65 11.75 -0.98
N PHE A 102 -13.45 11.31 -0.01
CA PHE A 102 -13.27 10.00 0.63
C PHE A 102 -13.32 8.87 -0.42
N GLN A 103 -14.36 8.83 -1.24
CA GLN A 103 -14.49 7.81 -2.27
C GLN A 103 -13.36 7.86 -3.30
N PHE A 104 -12.89 9.04 -3.67
CA PHE A 104 -11.78 9.21 -4.60
C PHE A 104 -10.46 8.73 -4.00
N GLY A 105 -10.17 9.07 -2.74
CA GLY A 105 -9.00 8.58 -2.00
C GLY A 105 -8.98 7.05 -1.91
N LEU A 106 -10.10 6.43 -1.56
CA LEU A 106 -10.24 4.97 -1.54
C LEU A 106 -10.03 4.33 -2.92
N LYS A 107 -10.55 4.95 -4.00
CA LYS A 107 -10.34 4.44 -5.37
C LYS A 107 -8.87 4.55 -5.81
N ARG A 108 -8.15 5.60 -5.40
CA ARG A 108 -6.71 5.72 -5.62
C ARG A 108 -5.95 4.59 -4.90
N ALA A 109 -6.26 4.36 -3.62
CA ALA A 109 -5.67 3.27 -2.86
C ALA A 109 -5.89 1.90 -3.55
N ILE A 110 -7.11 1.62 -4.03
CA ILE A 110 -7.39 0.42 -4.83
C ILE A 110 -6.50 0.32 -6.06
N ALA A 111 -6.35 1.41 -6.83
CA ALA A 111 -5.52 1.40 -8.03
C ALA A 111 -4.05 1.05 -7.71
N ARG A 112 -3.53 1.54 -6.57
CA ARG A 112 -2.19 1.17 -6.08
C ARG A 112 -2.11 -0.31 -5.71
N PHE A 113 -3.09 -0.82 -4.97
CA PHE A 113 -3.13 -2.24 -4.60
C PHE A 113 -3.29 -3.17 -5.81
N GLU A 114 -4.06 -2.78 -6.82
CA GLU A 114 -4.20 -3.57 -8.05
C GLU A 114 -2.91 -3.66 -8.84
N GLN A 115 -2.18 -2.55 -8.97
CA GLN A 115 -0.85 -2.56 -9.59
C GLN A 115 0.15 -3.39 -8.78
N ALA A 116 0.11 -3.30 -7.45
CA ALA A 116 0.91 -4.13 -6.57
C ALA A 116 0.60 -5.62 -6.76
N LEU A 117 -0.68 -6.02 -6.78
CA LEU A 117 -1.11 -7.41 -6.98
C LEU A 117 -0.74 -7.97 -8.35
N ALA A 118 -0.76 -7.13 -9.40
CA ALA A 118 -0.35 -7.53 -10.74
C ALA A 118 1.15 -7.85 -10.81
N SER A 119 1.96 -7.23 -9.95
CA SER A 119 3.42 -7.37 -9.94
C SER A 119 3.97 -8.29 -8.85
N GLN A 120 3.18 -8.55 -7.79
CA GLN A 120 3.64 -9.29 -6.62
C GLN A 120 3.59 -10.80 -6.79
N THR A 121 4.76 -11.43 -6.78
CA THR A 121 4.93 -12.89 -6.89
C THR A 121 5.22 -13.58 -5.57
N VAL A 122 5.58 -12.84 -4.52
CA VAL A 122 5.89 -13.40 -3.20
C VAL A 122 4.60 -13.54 -2.38
N PRO A 123 4.17 -14.76 -1.98
CA PRO A 123 2.89 -14.98 -1.32
C PRO A 123 2.67 -14.12 -0.08
N LYS A 124 3.67 -14.04 0.80
CA LYS A 124 3.60 -13.22 2.03
C LYS A 124 3.25 -11.76 1.74
N PHE A 125 3.95 -11.13 0.80
CA PHE A 125 3.71 -9.72 0.46
C PHE A 125 2.40 -9.54 -0.30
N ARG A 126 2.01 -10.53 -1.10
CA ARG A 126 0.72 -10.53 -1.79
C ARG A 126 -0.43 -10.49 -0.77
N SER A 127 -0.38 -11.32 0.26
CA SER A 127 -1.41 -11.39 1.29
C SER A 127 -1.60 -10.05 2.04
N TYR A 128 -0.52 -9.30 2.29
CA TYR A 128 -0.64 -7.95 2.87
C TYR A 128 -1.37 -6.98 1.96
N VAL A 129 -1.08 -7.00 0.65
CA VAL A 129 -1.78 -6.16 -0.34
C VAL A 129 -3.26 -6.55 -0.43
N GLU A 130 -3.55 -7.84 -0.39
CA GLU A 130 -4.93 -8.36 -0.44
C GLU A 130 -5.73 -7.95 0.79
N GLY A 131 -5.13 -7.95 1.99
CA GLY A 131 -5.76 -7.46 3.21
C GLY A 131 -6.11 -5.98 3.10
N ASN A 132 -5.14 -5.15 2.74
CA ASN A 132 -5.36 -3.72 2.53
C ASN A 132 -6.44 -3.46 1.47
N LYS A 133 -6.41 -4.17 0.34
CA LYS A 133 -7.44 -4.07 -0.70
C LYS A 133 -8.82 -4.47 -0.17
N ALA A 134 -8.91 -5.58 0.57
CA ALA A 134 -10.18 -6.06 1.12
C ALA A 134 -10.79 -5.04 2.09
N TYR A 135 -9.96 -4.41 2.92
CA TYR A 135 -10.41 -3.35 3.81
C TYR A 135 -10.98 -2.15 3.03
N VAL A 136 -10.29 -1.67 1.99
CA VAL A 136 -10.81 -0.58 1.15
C VAL A 136 -12.10 -0.96 0.42
N LEU A 137 -12.20 -2.19 -0.07
CA LEU A 137 -13.43 -2.70 -0.69
C LEU A 137 -14.60 -2.68 0.31
N ALA A 138 -14.37 -3.07 1.57
CA ALA A 138 -15.38 -3.03 2.61
C ALA A 138 -15.84 -1.59 2.91
N LEU A 139 -14.91 -0.63 2.98
CA LEU A 139 -15.23 0.80 3.17
C LEU A 139 -16.02 1.38 1.99
N LEU A 140 -15.81 0.88 0.78
CA LEU A 140 -16.61 1.24 -0.41
C LEU A 140 -17.96 0.51 -0.50
N GLY A 141 -18.31 -0.30 0.49
CA GLY A 141 -19.55 -1.10 0.49
C GLY A 141 -19.52 -2.28 -0.50
N GLN A 142 -18.36 -2.65 -1.05
CA GLN A 142 -18.18 -3.79 -1.94
C GLN A 142 -17.96 -5.09 -1.13
N THR A 143 -18.89 -5.36 -0.20
CA THR A 143 -18.72 -6.37 0.85
C THR A 143 -18.41 -7.77 0.31
N GLY A 144 -19.12 -8.24 -0.73
CA GLY A 144 -18.87 -9.59 -1.27
C GLY A 144 -17.45 -9.79 -1.84
N ALA A 145 -16.86 -8.73 -2.42
CA ALA A 145 -15.48 -8.77 -2.89
C ALA A 145 -14.49 -8.75 -1.72
N ALA A 146 -14.77 -7.96 -0.68
CA ALA A 146 -13.97 -7.95 0.55
C ALA A 146 -14.01 -9.31 1.26
N GLU A 147 -15.19 -9.89 1.46
CA GLU A 147 -15.39 -11.22 2.07
C GLU A 147 -14.58 -12.31 1.40
N THR A 148 -14.61 -12.34 0.06
CA THR A 148 -13.89 -13.36 -0.71
C THR A 148 -12.39 -13.32 -0.42
N LEU A 149 -11.81 -12.12 -0.32
CA LEU A 149 -10.39 -11.95 0.00
C LEU A 149 -10.11 -12.27 1.48
N LEU A 150 -10.91 -11.73 2.40
CA LEU A 150 -10.73 -11.90 3.84
C LEU A 150 -10.84 -13.37 4.26
N ARG A 151 -11.84 -14.11 3.77
CA ARG A 151 -12.01 -15.53 4.08
C ARG A 151 -10.78 -16.35 3.68
N ARG A 152 -10.19 -16.07 2.51
CA ARG A 152 -8.94 -16.73 2.10
C ARG A 152 -7.78 -16.35 3.02
N LEU A 153 -7.62 -15.06 3.35
CA LEU A 153 -6.55 -14.58 4.21
C LEU A 153 -6.62 -15.16 5.63
N PHE A 154 -7.83 -15.29 6.20
CA PHE A 154 -8.01 -15.89 7.51
C PHE A 154 -7.76 -17.39 7.49
N LYS A 155 -8.16 -18.09 6.43
CA LYS A 155 -7.88 -19.51 6.28
C LYS A 155 -6.38 -19.81 6.18
N ASP A 156 -5.65 -19.02 5.39
CA ASP A 156 -4.23 -19.27 5.12
C ASP A 156 -3.32 -18.69 6.22
N GLY A 157 -3.72 -17.54 6.77
CA GLY A 157 -2.92 -16.73 7.68
C GLY A 157 -3.36 -16.77 9.14
N GLY A 158 -4.53 -17.32 9.43
CA GLY A 158 -5.06 -17.50 10.77
C GLY A 158 -5.22 -16.19 11.55
N ARG A 159 -4.99 -16.31 12.86
CA ARG A 159 -5.25 -15.25 13.83
C ARG A 159 -4.44 -13.98 13.59
N ASP A 160 -3.19 -14.11 13.16
CA ASP A 160 -2.30 -12.96 12.91
C ASP A 160 -2.87 -12.03 11.83
N PHE A 161 -3.50 -12.59 10.79
CA PHE A 161 -4.15 -11.79 9.75
C PHE A 161 -5.41 -11.10 10.26
N TYR A 162 -6.23 -11.82 11.03
CA TYR A 162 -7.41 -11.23 11.66
C TYR A 162 -7.04 -10.06 12.59
N ASP A 163 -6.10 -10.26 13.51
CA ASP A 163 -5.66 -9.21 14.45
C ASP A 163 -5.02 -8.03 13.72
N GLY A 164 -4.34 -8.29 12.59
CA GLY A 164 -3.81 -7.25 11.70
C GLY A 164 -4.92 -6.39 11.09
N GLN A 165 -5.95 -7.01 10.50
CA GLN A 165 -7.08 -6.29 9.91
C GLN A 165 -7.88 -5.51 10.96
N VAL A 166 -8.09 -6.10 12.13
CA VAL A 166 -8.70 -5.43 13.28
C VAL A 166 -7.93 -4.15 13.62
N ARG A 167 -6.60 -4.22 13.74
CA ARG A 167 -5.77 -3.06 14.04
C ARG A 167 -5.89 -1.96 13.00
N ASP A 168 -6.05 -2.30 11.73
CA ASP A 168 -6.23 -1.30 10.67
C ASP A 168 -7.55 -0.53 10.81
N THR A 169 -8.61 -1.15 11.35
CA THR A 169 -9.86 -0.44 11.67
C THR A 169 -9.70 0.59 12.78
N GLU A 170 -8.69 0.43 13.65
CA GLU A 170 -8.44 1.30 14.79
C GLU A 170 -7.55 2.50 14.44
N ARG A 171 -6.89 2.47 13.27
CA ARG A 171 -6.03 3.55 12.77
C ARG A 171 -6.88 4.64 12.12
N ASN A 172 -6.87 5.87 12.64
CA ASN A 172 -7.72 6.98 12.17
C ASN A 172 -9.20 6.56 12.03
N PRO A 173 -9.87 6.18 13.14
CA PRO A 173 -11.18 5.53 13.07
C PRO A 173 -12.25 6.44 12.46
N ILE A 174 -13.09 5.85 11.62
CA ILE A 174 -14.26 6.48 10.98
C ILE A 174 -15.54 5.67 11.30
N PRO A 175 -16.75 6.27 11.19
CA PRO A 175 -18.00 5.57 11.52
C PRO A 175 -18.21 4.23 10.79
N GLU A 176 -17.76 4.15 9.54
CA GLU A 176 -17.84 2.99 8.64
C GLU A 176 -17.01 1.80 9.15
N ASP A 177 -15.96 2.04 9.95
CA ASP A 177 -15.13 0.98 10.53
C ASP A 177 -15.92 0.04 11.43
N ARG A 178 -17.05 0.48 12.00
CA ARG A 178 -17.93 -0.40 12.79
C ARG A 178 -18.62 -1.48 11.93
N ALA A 179 -18.87 -1.19 10.66
CA ALA A 179 -19.42 -2.19 9.74
C ALA A 179 -18.31 -3.15 9.30
N VAL A 180 -17.12 -2.62 8.99
CA VAL A 180 -15.94 -3.45 8.68
C VAL A 180 -15.58 -4.36 9.85
N ARG A 181 -15.57 -3.84 11.08
CA ARG A 181 -15.23 -4.63 12.27
C ARG A 181 -16.15 -5.83 12.44
N ARG A 182 -17.46 -5.61 12.31
CA ARG A 182 -18.46 -6.71 12.35
C ARG A 182 -18.22 -7.73 11.26
N LEU A 183 -17.92 -7.28 10.04
CA LEU A 183 -17.55 -8.18 8.93
C LEU A 183 -16.34 -9.05 9.27
N LEU A 184 -15.28 -8.47 9.86
CA LEU A 184 -14.08 -9.21 10.25
C LEU A 184 -14.39 -10.26 11.34
N ASP A 185 -15.16 -9.87 12.35
CA ASP A 185 -15.56 -10.75 13.45
C ASP A 185 -16.41 -11.92 12.94
N ASP A 186 -17.43 -11.65 12.11
CA ASP A 186 -18.32 -12.66 11.52
C ASP A 186 -17.54 -13.69 10.67
N LEU A 187 -16.62 -13.21 9.82
CA LEU A 187 -15.80 -14.07 8.97
C LEU A 187 -14.77 -14.89 9.77
N TRP A 188 -14.24 -14.34 10.85
CA TRP A 188 -13.35 -15.08 11.74
C TRP A 188 -14.08 -16.22 12.43
N GLU A 189 -15.27 -15.98 12.98
CA GLU A 189 -16.12 -17.01 13.59
C GLU A 189 -16.58 -18.10 12.61
N GLU A 190 -16.67 -17.80 11.31
CA GLU A 190 -16.93 -18.78 10.26
C GLU A 190 -15.71 -19.67 10.01
N THR A 191 -14.51 -19.09 10.01
CA THR A 191 -13.27 -19.75 9.58
C THR A 191 -12.56 -20.51 10.72
N ASP A 192 -12.78 -20.11 11.97
CA ASP A 192 -12.24 -20.75 13.19
C ASP A 192 -13.07 -21.97 13.66
N LYS A 193 -14.06 -22.39 12.86
CA LYS A 193 -14.86 -23.60 13.06
C LYS A 193 -14.37 -24.76 12.19
#